data_AF-A0A4Q5LXM2-F1
#
_entry.id   AF-A0A4Q5LXM2-F1
#
_cell.length_a   1.000
_cell.length_b   1.000
_cell.length_c   1.000
_cell.angle_alpha   90.00
_cell.angle_beta   90.00
_cell.angle_gamma   90.00
#
_symmetry.space_group_name_H-M   'P 1'
#
loop_
_entity.id
_entity.type
_entity.pdbx_description
1 polymer ?
#
loop_
_entity_poly.entity_id
_entity_poly.type
_entity_poly.pdbx_seq_one_letter_code
_entity_poly.pdbx_strand_id
1 'polypeptide(L)'
;MSVKIKLLILVLAVAFLSFKSISEPELFSVPANFPKPSYHFESNPLSTAGVELGKTLFYDAILSADNTVSCGSCHQQSASFTQHGHVLSHGVNDKLTKRNSMPLFNLAWSSSFGWDGGVHDLDFFAVSPITNPAEMDESLANVLDKLRNSPQYPALFKNAFGSEEINTERFLKALSQFMLTMVSANSKYDRYMRKEGVKLTETESEGLALFQQKCASCHSGTLFTDFSFRNNGLFPNADDKGKFEITHDEADQFKFKVPSLRNLTYTAPYMHDGRFSSLAEVLEHYASKIEKTPSLDALLMKDGKPGISLNADEQQKIIAFLQTLDDEDFVKNTLFSESTLINEIPRKNIDAELKSFRITDETIKTLFNQSIDAYFKIKTAIEAKNSLLAAEAARSLIKTLNRIRITETEQKKFFDSYQQKLFLDAKQMIEGENFYAHQLDYFDELSAHLYILVASFKANTKVLYFNECLKSEFKWLSDAPDDISLSTDCNDKKTKTLN
;
A
#
# COMPACT_ATOMS: atom_id res chain seq x y z
N MET A 1 -31.46 -59.47 5.98
CA MET A 1 -31.51 -58.12 5.36
C MET A 1 -31.06 -58.24 3.90
N SER A 2 -31.91 -57.85 2.94
CA SER A 2 -31.63 -57.96 1.50
C SER A 2 -30.35 -57.20 1.12
N VAL A 3 -29.59 -57.72 0.15
CA VAL A 3 -28.36 -57.10 -0.38
C VAL A 3 -28.60 -55.63 -0.76
N LYS A 4 -29.80 -55.29 -1.25
CA LYS A 4 -30.19 -53.91 -1.58
C LYS A 4 -30.22 -52.98 -0.35
N ILE A 5 -30.63 -53.49 0.81
CA ILE A 5 -30.70 -52.70 2.05
C ILE A 5 -29.28 -52.48 2.62
N LYS A 6 -28.39 -53.48 2.51
CA LYS A 6 -26.98 -53.30 2.90
C LYS A 6 -26.27 -52.29 2.00
N LEU A 7 -26.56 -52.30 0.70
CA LEU A 7 -25.97 -51.34 -0.25
C LEU A 7 -26.50 -49.92 0.00
N LEU A 8 -27.79 -49.76 0.30
CA LEU A 8 -28.37 -48.46 0.63
C LEU A 8 -27.79 -47.87 1.93
N ILE A 9 -27.61 -48.70 2.97
CA ILE A 9 -26.99 -48.28 4.23
C ILE A 9 -25.52 -47.91 4.02
N LEU A 10 -24.79 -48.64 3.19
CA LEU A 10 -23.39 -48.34 2.86
C LEU A 10 -23.29 -47.01 2.06
N VAL A 11 -24.18 -46.78 1.10
CA VAL A 11 -24.21 -45.52 0.33
C VAL A 11 -24.60 -44.34 1.22
N LEU A 12 -25.56 -44.49 2.13
CA LEU A 12 -25.91 -43.45 3.11
C LEU A 12 -24.78 -43.20 4.12
N ALA A 13 -24.07 -44.25 4.56
CA ALA A 13 -22.92 -44.10 5.45
C ALA A 13 -21.73 -43.42 4.75
N VAL A 14 -21.48 -43.72 3.48
CA VAL A 14 -20.46 -43.03 2.67
C VAL A 14 -20.88 -41.59 2.36
N ALA A 15 -22.17 -41.34 2.07
CA ALA A 15 -22.68 -39.98 1.90
C ALA A 15 -22.58 -39.14 3.18
N PHE A 16 -22.80 -39.74 4.36
CA PHE A 16 -22.60 -39.08 5.66
C PHE A 16 -21.11 -38.89 6.02
N LEU A 17 -20.22 -39.81 5.62
CA LEU A 17 -18.77 -39.70 5.85
C LEU A 17 -18.08 -38.73 4.88
N SER A 18 -18.71 -38.40 3.74
CA SER A 18 -18.20 -37.42 2.77
C SER A 18 -18.52 -35.96 3.12
N PHE A 19 -19.37 -35.69 4.12
CA PHE A 19 -19.49 -34.37 4.73
C PHE A 19 -18.44 -34.19 5.81
N LYS A 20 -17.16 -34.35 5.45
CA LYS A 20 -16.09 -33.76 6.25
C LYS A 20 -16.23 -32.26 6.04
N SER A 21 -16.83 -31.56 7.00
CA SER A 21 -16.81 -30.10 7.05
C SER A 21 -15.36 -29.68 6.85
N ILE A 22 -15.08 -29.13 5.66
CA ILE A 22 -13.84 -28.38 5.43
C ILE A 22 -14.01 -27.20 6.37
N SER A 23 -13.24 -27.17 7.46
CA SER A 23 -13.23 -26.03 8.36
C SER A 23 -12.84 -24.82 7.53
N GLU A 24 -13.67 -23.78 7.53
CA GLU A 24 -13.30 -22.52 6.90
C GLU A 24 -11.95 -22.04 7.46
N PRO A 25 -11.09 -21.42 6.63
CA PRO A 25 -9.83 -20.89 7.10
C PRO A 25 -10.07 -19.87 8.22
N GLU A 26 -9.25 -19.91 9.26
CA GLU A 26 -9.31 -18.95 10.35
C GLU A 26 -8.94 -17.55 9.82
N LEU A 27 -9.91 -16.66 9.71
CA LEU A 27 -9.75 -15.31 9.12
C LEU A 27 -9.12 -14.31 10.09
N PHE A 28 -9.29 -14.54 11.39
CA PHE A 28 -8.76 -13.71 12.45
C PHE A 28 -8.56 -14.55 13.70
N SER A 29 -7.41 -14.39 14.32
CA SER A 29 -7.11 -14.93 15.63
C SER A 29 -6.47 -13.84 16.49
N VAL A 30 -6.75 -13.85 17.79
CA VAL A 30 -6.04 -12.97 18.74
C VAL A 30 -4.71 -13.67 19.07
N PRO A 31 -3.55 -13.09 18.70
CA PRO A 31 -2.27 -13.70 19.03
C PRO A 31 -2.13 -13.89 20.55
N ALA A 32 -1.51 -14.99 20.97
CA ALA A 32 -1.44 -15.35 22.40
C ALA A 32 -0.80 -14.28 23.30
N ASN A 33 0.06 -13.43 22.75
CA ASN A 33 0.74 -12.34 23.44
C ASN A 33 0.02 -10.97 23.33
N PHE A 34 -1.13 -10.88 22.63
CA PHE A 34 -1.86 -9.64 22.41
C PHE A 34 -3.04 -9.52 23.39
N PRO A 35 -3.48 -8.29 23.72
CA PRO A 35 -4.66 -8.08 24.54
C PRO A 35 -5.94 -8.42 23.75
N LYS A 36 -7.09 -8.38 24.43
CA LYS A 36 -8.39 -8.45 23.75
C LYS A 36 -8.53 -7.26 22.76
N PRO A 37 -9.01 -7.48 21.52
CA PRO A 37 -9.27 -6.40 20.58
C PRO A 37 -10.35 -5.44 21.08
N SER A 38 -10.26 -4.18 20.65
CA SER A 38 -11.27 -3.14 20.88
C SER A 38 -12.43 -3.23 19.89
N TYR A 39 -12.21 -3.81 18.71
CA TYR A 39 -13.23 -3.96 17.68
C TYR A 39 -14.37 -4.90 18.10
N HIS A 40 -15.60 -4.51 17.80
CA HIS A 40 -16.82 -5.25 18.13
C HIS A 40 -17.18 -6.22 17.00
N PHE A 41 -16.53 -7.40 16.95
CA PHE A 41 -16.79 -8.40 15.90
C PHE A 41 -18.25 -8.89 15.81
N GLU A 42 -19.05 -8.71 16.86
CA GLU A 42 -20.49 -9.04 16.83
C GLU A 42 -21.30 -8.15 15.87
N SER A 43 -20.87 -6.90 15.63
CA SER A 43 -21.57 -5.98 14.72
C SER A 43 -21.17 -6.16 13.24
N ASN A 44 -20.02 -6.78 12.99
CA ASN A 44 -19.51 -7.11 11.66
C ASN A 44 -18.69 -8.41 11.70
N PRO A 45 -19.36 -9.57 11.78
CA PRO A 45 -18.66 -10.86 11.79
C PRO A 45 -17.89 -11.05 10.48
N LEU A 46 -16.66 -11.56 10.58
CA LEU A 46 -15.87 -11.89 9.39
C LEU A 46 -16.48 -13.10 8.68
N SER A 47 -16.57 -13.03 7.35
CA SER A 47 -16.81 -14.19 6.50
C SER A 47 -15.78 -14.23 5.38
N THR A 48 -15.48 -15.41 4.83
CA THR A 48 -14.49 -15.51 3.74
C THR A 48 -14.92 -14.66 2.54
N ALA A 49 -16.22 -14.66 2.22
CA ALA A 49 -16.76 -13.86 1.13
C ALA A 49 -16.75 -12.34 1.43
N GLY A 50 -16.98 -11.93 2.67
CA GLY A 50 -16.93 -10.53 3.08
C GLY A 50 -15.50 -9.98 3.11
N VAL A 51 -14.55 -10.75 3.62
CA VAL A 51 -13.11 -10.44 3.55
C VAL A 51 -12.67 -10.31 2.10
N GLU A 52 -13.08 -11.24 1.24
CA GLU A 52 -12.61 -11.21 -0.14
C GLU A 52 -13.24 -10.06 -0.95
N LEU A 53 -14.53 -9.76 -0.73
CA LEU A 53 -15.14 -8.53 -1.25
C LEU A 53 -14.41 -7.27 -0.75
N GLY A 54 -14.06 -7.23 0.54
CA GLY A 54 -13.29 -6.14 1.12
C GLY A 54 -11.93 -5.95 0.47
N LYS A 55 -11.20 -7.05 0.26
CA LYS A 55 -9.90 -7.06 -0.41
C LYS A 55 -10.01 -6.57 -1.84
N THR A 56 -11.02 -7.05 -2.57
CA THR A 56 -11.32 -6.59 -3.91
C THR A 56 -11.55 -5.08 -3.95
N LEU A 57 -12.41 -4.54 -3.07
CA LEU A 57 -12.70 -3.11 -3.00
C LEU A 57 -11.46 -2.29 -2.62
N PHE A 58 -10.64 -2.78 -1.68
CA PHE A 58 -9.43 -2.10 -1.21
C PHE A 58 -8.43 -1.80 -2.34
N TYR A 59 -8.32 -2.70 -3.32
CA TYR A 59 -7.41 -2.54 -4.46
C TYR A 59 -8.07 -1.95 -5.71
N ASP A 60 -9.39 -1.79 -5.72
CA ASP A 60 -10.11 -1.30 -6.90
C ASP A 60 -10.13 0.24 -6.95
N ALA A 61 -9.57 0.78 -8.03
CA ALA A 61 -9.55 2.22 -8.26
C ALA A 61 -10.94 2.80 -8.56
N ILE A 62 -11.97 1.98 -8.83
CA ILE A 62 -13.37 2.42 -9.04
C ILE A 62 -13.90 3.33 -7.91
N LEU A 63 -13.27 3.26 -6.73
CA LEU A 63 -13.61 4.05 -5.56
C LEU A 63 -13.15 5.52 -5.64
N SER A 64 -12.25 5.89 -6.55
CA SER A 64 -11.84 7.29 -6.76
C SER A 64 -12.62 7.97 -7.88
N ALA A 65 -12.64 9.31 -7.85
CA ALA A 65 -13.41 10.13 -8.78
C ALA A 65 -13.13 9.78 -10.26
N ASP A 66 -11.84 9.62 -10.59
CA ASP A 66 -11.32 9.37 -11.93
C ASP A 66 -10.94 7.91 -12.20
N ASN A 67 -11.24 7.01 -11.25
CA ASN A 67 -10.90 5.60 -11.27
C ASN A 67 -9.39 5.29 -11.38
N THR A 68 -8.53 6.10 -10.76
CA THR A 68 -7.06 5.94 -10.80
C THR A 68 -6.40 5.65 -9.46
N VAL A 69 -7.08 5.88 -8.34
CA VAL A 69 -6.53 5.73 -6.98
C VAL A 69 -7.34 4.69 -6.22
N SER A 70 -6.67 3.75 -5.57
CA SER A 70 -7.29 2.76 -4.67
C SER A 70 -6.73 2.93 -3.25
N CYS A 71 -7.25 2.19 -2.27
CA CYS A 71 -6.58 2.17 -0.97
C CYS A 71 -5.16 1.57 -1.12
N GLY A 72 -5.03 0.53 -1.94
CA GLY A 72 -3.76 -0.15 -2.22
C GLY A 72 -2.67 0.71 -2.88
N SER A 73 -3.02 1.79 -3.59
CA SER A 73 -2.01 2.69 -4.18
C SER A 73 -1.21 3.47 -3.12
N CYS A 74 -1.83 3.78 -1.98
CA CYS A 74 -1.17 4.46 -0.85
C CYS A 74 -0.86 3.53 0.34
N HIS A 75 -1.52 2.38 0.40
CA HIS A 75 -1.33 1.37 1.45
C HIS A 75 -0.81 0.08 0.82
N GLN A 76 0.47 0.09 0.43
CA GLN A 76 1.13 -0.99 -0.28
C GLN A 76 1.58 -2.08 0.70
N GLN A 77 1.25 -3.33 0.42
CA GLN A 77 1.56 -4.46 1.31
C GLN A 77 3.06 -4.56 1.62
N SER A 78 3.91 -4.41 0.60
CA SER A 78 5.38 -4.46 0.71
C SER A 78 5.94 -3.40 1.65
N ALA A 79 5.20 -2.31 1.85
CA ALA A 79 5.51 -1.20 2.76
C ALA A 79 4.74 -1.30 4.09
N SER A 80 4.31 -2.51 4.49
CA SER A 80 3.46 -2.71 5.66
C SER A 80 2.20 -1.82 5.64
N PHE A 81 1.63 -1.66 4.45
CA PHE A 81 0.47 -0.82 4.16
C PHE A 81 0.70 0.68 4.42
N THR A 82 1.90 1.18 4.15
CA THR A 82 2.17 2.61 3.85
C THR A 82 2.49 2.79 2.37
N GLN A 83 2.94 3.98 1.97
CA GLN A 83 3.43 4.25 0.62
C GLN A 83 4.96 4.44 0.64
N HIS A 84 5.70 3.44 0.15
CA HIS A 84 7.16 3.47 0.20
C HIS A 84 7.73 4.59 -0.68
N GLY A 85 8.75 5.31 -0.20
CA GLY A 85 9.44 6.33 -1.00
C GLY A 85 8.70 7.68 -1.09
N HIS A 86 7.53 7.81 -0.48
CA HIS A 86 6.74 9.04 -0.51
C HIS A 86 6.65 9.69 0.88
N VAL A 87 7.09 10.95 0.98
CA VAL A 87 6.92 11.77 2.19
C VAL A 87 5.43 11.97 2.48
N LEU A 88 4.67 12.33 1.44
CA LEU A 88 3.21 12.47 1.45
C LEU A 88 2.63 11.66 0.30
N SER A 89 1.48 11.05 0.52
CA SER A 89 0.78 10.28 -0.51
C SER A 89 0.23 11.15 -1.62
N HIS A 90 0.05 10.55 -2.80
CA HIS A 90 -0.48 11.19 -4.00
C HIS A 90 -1.89 10.66 -4.28
N GLY A 91 -2.88 11.54 -4.23
CA GLY A 91 -4.25 11.23 -4.61
C GLY A 91 -4.55 11.53 -6.08
N VAL A 92 -5.84 11.67 -6.39
CA VAL A 92 -6.31 11.99 -7.73
C VAL A 92 -5.69 13.29 -8.23
N ASN A 93 -5.41 13.35 -9.53
CA ASN A 93 -4.69 14.46 -10.16
C ASN A 93 -3.32 14.77 -9.52
N ASP A 94 -2.68 13.78 -8.89
CA ASP A 94 -1.37 13.90 -8.25
C ASP A 94 -1.35 14.93 -7.08
N LYS A 95 -2.51 15.18 -6.48
CA LYS A 95 -2.59 16.08 -5.33
C LYS A 95 -1.91 15.42 -4.14
N LEU A 96 -1.01 16.16 -3.51
CA LEU A 96 -0.36 15.71 -2.28
C LEU A 96 -1.35 15.75 -1.12
N THR A 97 -1.39 14.66 -0.38
CA THR A 97 -2.05 14.57 0.91
C THR A 97 -1.35 15.46 1.94
N LYS A 98 -2.05 15.75 3.04
CA LYS A 98 -1.51 16.58 4.14
C LYS A 98 -0.52 15.82 5.02
N ARG A 99 -0.61 14.50 5.06
CA ARG A 99 0.11 13.63 6.00
C ARG A 99 0.64 12.38 5.31
N ASN A 100 1.72 11.83 5.86
CA ASN A 100 2.24 10.53 5.48
C ASN A 100 1.19 9.42 5.76
N SER A 101 1.09 8.43 4.87
CA SER A 101 0.19 7.29 5.02
C SER A 101 0.52 6.49 6.28
N MET A 102 -0.43 6.33 7.21
CA MET A 102 -0.24 5.43 8.36
C MET A 102 -0.27 3.96 7.89
N PRO A 103 0.52 3.07 8.54
CA PRO A 103 0.45 1.66 8.23
C PRO A 103 -0.91 1.07 8.64
N LEU A 104 -1.39 0.09 7.87
CA LEU A 104 -2.60 -0.66 8.16
C LEU A 104 -2.24 -2.08 8.64
N PHE A 105 -2.07 -2.22 9.95
CA PHE A 105 -1.99 -3.52 10.61
C PHE A 105 -2.53 -3.39 12.03
N ASN A 106 -2.99 -4.51 12.59
CA ASN A 106 -3.46 -4.58 13.98
C ASN A 106 -4.58 -3.55 14.30
N LEU A 107 -5.42 -3.23 13.31
CA LEU A 107 -6.46 -2.21 13.46
C LEU A 107 -7.56 -2.62 14.44
N ALA A 108 -7.75 -3.92 14.67
CA ALA A 108 -8.71 -4.46 15.63
C ALA A 108 -8.47 -4.01 17.09
N TRP A 109 -7.28 -3.51 17.41
CA TRP A 109 -6.90 -3.04 18.76
C TRP A 109 -6.92 -1.51 18.91
N SER A 110 -7.28 -0.79 17.86
CA SER A 110 -7.39 0.67 17.87
C SER A 110 -8.85 1.10 18.01
N SER A 111 -9.12 2.16 18.76
CA SER A 111 -10.45 2.78 18.92
C SER A 111 -10.58 4.15 18.25
N SER A 112 -9.53 4.60 17.56
CA SER A 112 -9.53 5.84 16.78
C SER A 112 -8.53 5.74 15.63
N PHE A 113 -8.87 6.30 14.46
CA PHE A 113 -8.14 6.10 13.21
C PHE A 113 -7.69 7.43 12.60
N GLY A 114 -6.64 7.37 11.79
CA GLY A 114 -5.91 8.55 11.31
C GLY A 114 -4.96 9.14 12.36
N TRP A 115 -4.12 10.08 11.89
CA TRP A 115 -3.13 10.76 12.72
C TRP A 115 -3.74 11.70 13.77
N ASP A 116 -4.90 12.28 13.52
CA ASP A 116 -5.63 13.16 14.45
C ASP A 116 -6.70 12.43 15.28
N GLY A 117 -7.04 11.20 14.89
CA GLY A 117 -8.03 10.37 15.59
C GLY A 117 -9.47 10.78 15.32
N GLY A 118 -9.75 11.50 14.23
CA GLY A 118 -11.09 12.02 13.94
C GLY A 118 -12.17 10.95 13.70
N VAL A 119 -11.77 9.70 13.40
CA VAL A 119 -12.70 8.59 13.19
C VAL A 119 -12.58 7.58 14.34
N HIS A 120 -13.69 7.23 14.98
CA HIS A 120 -13.71 6.35 16.18
C HIS A 120 -14.23 4.94 15.90
N ASP A 121 -14.51 4.62 14.65
CA ASP A 121 -15.05 3.33 14.23
C ASP A 121 -14.40 2.92 12.91
N LEU A 122 -13.82 1.71 12.88
CA LEU A 122 -13.12 1.20 11.70
C LEU A 122 -14.07 1.09 10.51
N ASP A 123 -15.33 0.73 10.75
CA ASP A 123 -16.35 0.60 9.70
C ASP A 123 -16.55 1.93 8.97
N PHE A 124 -16.35 3.07 9.64
CA PHE A 124 -16.48 4.39 9.02
C PHE A 124 -15.16 4.98 8.53
N PHE A 125 -14.02 4.34 8.78
CA PHE A 125 -12.71 4.92 8.49
C PHE A 125 -12.52 5.22 7.00
N ALA A 126 -12.96 4.31 6.12
CA ALA A 126 -12.83 4.46 4.67
C ALA A 126 -13.59 5.66 4.08
N VAL A 127 -14.55 6.26 4.80
CA VAL A 127 -15.23 7.47 4.34
C VAL A 127 -14.26 8.65 4.22
N SER A 128 -13.29 8.75 5.15
CA SER A 128 -12.30 9.82 5.16
C SER A 128 -11.46 9.86 3.88
N PRO A 129 -10.74 8.79 3.48
CA PRO A 129 -9.95 8.80 2.24
C PRO A 129 -10.81 8.91 0.98
N ILE A 130 -11.99 8.26 0.95
CA ILE A 130 -12.88 8.31 -0.23
C ILE A 130 -13.31 9.75 -0.54
N THR A 131 -13.67 10.51 0.50
CA THR A 131 -14.23 11.86 0.34
C THR A 131 -13.19 12.98 0.38
N ASN A 132 -11.94 12.68 0.71
CA ASN A 132 -10.89 13.69 0.76
C ASN A 132 -10.47 14.12 -0.67
N PRO A 133 -10.54 15.42 -1.01
CA PRO A 133 -10.24 15.94 -2.35
C PRO A 133 -8.76 15.86 -2.75
N ALA A 134 -7.87 15.58 -1.80
CA ALA A 134 -6.45 15.30 -2.05
C ALA A 134 -6.12 13.80 -2.06
N GLU A 135 -7.12 12.93 -1.85
CA GLU A 135 -6.99 11.48 -1.87
C GLU A 135 -7.83 10.91 -3.02
N MET A 136 -9.06 10.46 -2.76
CA MET A 136 -9.89 9.81 -3.77
C MET A 136 -10.94 10.75 -4.41
N ASP A 137 -11.20 11.92 -3.80
CA ASP A 137 -12.08 13.01 -4.29
C ASP A 137 -13.48 12.56 -4.77
N GLU A 138 -14.08 11.60 -4.07
CA GLU A 138 -15.31 10.96 -4.50
C GLU A 138 -16.42 11.04 -3.43
N SER A 139 -17.67 10.98 -3.87
CA SER A 139 -18.82 10.85 -2.96
C SER A 139 -19.22 9.39 -2.75
N LEU A 140 -19.61 9.04 -1.53
CA LEU A 140 -20.12 7.69 -1.25
C LEU A 140 -21.32 7.32 -2.15
N ALA A 141 -22.20 8.29 -2.45
CA ALA A 141 -23.34 8.05 -3.33
C ALA A 141 -22.90 7.59 -4.72
N ASN A 142 -21.95 8.29 -5.33
CA ASN A 142 -21.44 7.94 -6.65
C ASN A 142 -20.60 6.66 -6.63
N VAL A 143 -19.82 6.39 -5.57
CA VAL A 143 -19.17 5.07 -5.38
C VAL A 143 -20.20 3.95 -5.45
N LEU A 144 -21.28 4.04 -4.67
CA LEU A 144 -22.29 2.99 -4.63
C LEU A 144 -22.97 2.84 -6.00
N ASP A 145 -23.20 3.93 -6.72
CA ASP A 145 -23.76 3.87 -8.08
C ASP A 145 -22.78 3.24 -9.09
N LYS A 146 -21.48 3.55 -9.01
CA LYS A 146 -20.44 2.87 -9.80
C LYS A 146 -20.44 1.36 -9.53
N LEU A 147 -20.48 0.95 -8.26
CA LEU A 147 -20.48 -0.45 -7.86
C LEU A 147 -21.77 -1.17 -8.32
N ARG A 148 -22.94 -0.55 -8.19
CA ARG A 148 -24.22 -1.12 -8.66
C ARG A 148 -24.28 -1.32 -10.17
N ASN A 149 -23.65 -0.42 -10.92
CA ASN A 149 -23.60 -0.48 -12.39
C ASN A 149 -22.45 -1.36 -12.90
N SER A 150 -21.55 -1.82 -12.03
CA SER A 150 -20.51 -2.78 -12.38
C SER A 150 -21.12 -4.16 -12.60
N PRO A 151 -20.72 -4.90 -13.67
CA PRO A 151 -21.22 -6.25 -13.90
C PRO A 151 -20.77 -7.27 -12.84
N GLN A 152 -19.76 -6.94 -12.03
CA GLN A 152 -19.10 -7.89 -11.12
C GLN A 152 -19.59 -7.77 -9.68
N TYR A 153 -19.75 -6.54 -9.18
CA TYR A 153 -20.00 -6.29 -7.76
C TYR A 153 -21.33 -6.83 -7.21
N PRO A 154 -22.48 -6.76 -7.92
CA PRO A 154 -23.74 -7.32 -7.39
C PRO A 154 -23.59 -8.79 -6.98
N ALA A 155 -22.87 -9.60 -7.78
CA ALA A 155 -22.61 -11.00 -7.46
C ALA A 155 -21.66 -11.16 -6.24
N LEU A 156 -20.62 -10.31 -6.13
CA LEU A 156 -19.72 -10.33 -4.96
C LEU A 156 -20.46 -9.96 -3.67
N PHE A 157 -21.32 -8.94 -3.70
CA PHE A 157 -22.17 -8.57 -2.56
C PHE A 157 -23.17 -9.67 -2.19
N LYS A 158 -23.74 -10.36 -3.19
CA LYS A 158 -24.59 -11.53 -2.96
C LYS A 158 -23.86 -12.65 -2.24
N ASN A 159 -22.61 -12.91 -2.62
CA ASN A 159 -21.79 -13.93 -1.96
C ASN A 159 -21.43 -13.52 -0.52
N ALA A 160 -21.10 -12.25 -0.29
CA ALA A 160 -20.70 -11.74 1.03
C ALA A 160 -21.87 -11.58 2.02
N PHE A 161 -23.02 -11.11 1.55
CA PHE A 161 -24.14 -10.66 2.39
C PHE A 161 -25.48 -11.35 2.06
N GLY A 162 -25.50 -12.32 1.16
CA GLY A 162 -26.71 -13.06 0.75
C GLY A 162 -27.65 -12.26 -0.14
N SER A 163 -27.28 -11.05 -0.58
CA SER A 163 -28.11 -10.17 -1.40
C SER A 163 -27.26 -9.31 -2.34
N GLU A 164 -27.75 -9.10 -3.56
CA GLU A 164 -27.11 -8.25 -4.58
C GLU A 164 -27.22 -6.75 -4.26
N GLU A 165 -27.98 -6.38 -3.23
CA GLU A 165 -28.11 -4.99 -2.80
C GLU A 165 -26.75 -4.45 -2.28
N ILE A 166 -26.32 -3.35 -2.89
CA ILE A 166 -25.12 -2.60 -2.53
C ILE A 166 -25.57 -1.32 -1.83
N ASN A 167 -25.25 -1.20 -0.54
CA ASN A 167 -25.54 -0.04 0.29
C ASN A 167 -24.31 0.36 1.13
N THR A 168 -24.35 1.54 1.76
CA THR A 168 -23.22 2.09 2.52
C THR A 168 -22.73 1.13 3.61
N GLU A 169 -23.64 0.52 4.37
CA GLU A 169 -23.28 -0.38 5.47
C GLU A 169 -22.49 -1.60 4.98
N ARG A 170 -23.01 -2.32 3.98
CA ARG A 170 -22.35 -3.52 3.44
C ARG A 170 -21.01 -3.19 2.80
N PHE A 171 -20.94 -2.08 2.07
CA PHE A 171 -19.71 -1.61 1.44
C PHE A 171 -18.61 -1.34 2.47
N LEU A 172 -18.93 -0.55 3.50
CA LEU A 172 -18.01 -0.17 4.57
C LEU A 172 -17.61 -1.36 5.45
N LYS A 173 -18.56 -2.23 5.76
CA LYS A 173 -18.30 -3.46 6.51
C LYS A 173 -17.38 -4.41 5.77
N ALA A 174 -17.55 -4.60 4.45
CA ALA A 174 -16.67 -5.44 3.66
C ALA A 174 -15.21 -4.96 3.71
N LEU A 175 -14.96 -3.66 3.48
CA LEU A 175 -13.63 -3.07 3.61
C LEU A 175 -13.01 -3.35 4.98
N SER A 176 -13.80 -3.18 6.05
CA SER A 176 -13.34 -3.42 7.41
C SER A 176 -13.06 -4.89 7.70
N GLN A 177 -13.85 -5.82 7.16
CA GLN A 177 -13.57 -7.25 7.28
C GLN A 177 -12.19 -7.59 6.73
N PHE A 178 -11.81 -7.04 5.57
CA PHE A 178 -10.46 -7.23 5.03
C PHE A 178 -9.40 -6.59 5.92
N MET A 179 -9.55 -5.32 6.28
CA MET A 179 -8.59 -4.60 7.12
C MET A 179 -8.38 -5.24 8.50
N LEU A 180 -9.39 -5.91 9.07
CA LEU A 180 -9.30 -6.64 10.33
C LEU A 180 -8.43 -7.90 10.23
N THR A 181 -8.28 -8.48 9.05
CA THR A 181 -7.45 -9.69 8.84
C THR A 181 -5.95 -9.35 8.81
N MET A 182 -5.59 -8.09 8.61
CA MET A 182 -4.21 -7.59 8.57
C MET A 182 -3.59 -7.56 9.98
N VAL A 183 -3.23 -8.72 10.51
CA VAL A 183 -2.61 -8.88 11.83
C VAL A 183 -1.12 -9.16 11.67
N SER A 184 -0.28 -8.24 12.16
CA SER A 184 1.17 -8.40 12.26
C SER A 184 1.55 -8.81 13.68
N ALA A 185 1.91 -10.07 13.83
CA ALA A 185 2.13 -10.71 15.12
C ALA A 185 3.14 -11.88 15.08
N ASN A 186 3.93 -12.00 14.01
CA ASN A 186 4.95 -13.04 13.89
C ASN A 186 6.38 -12.50 13.75
N SER A 187 6.64 -11.29 14.25
CA SER A 187 7.99 -10.72 14.32
C SER A 187 8.94 -11.57 15.19
N LYS A 188 10.25 -11.34 15.08
CA LYS A 188 11.25 -11.98 15.96
C LYS A 188 10.92 -11.77 17.44
N TYR A 189 10.50 -10.57 17.81
CA TYR A 189 10.08 -10.23 19.18
C TYR A 189 8.85 -11.02 19.62
N ASP A 190 7.86 -11.19 18.74
CA ASP A 190 6.66 -11.96 19.06
C ASP A 190 6.99 -13.42 19.37
N ARG A 191 7.82 -14.05 18.54
CA ARG A 191 8.30 -15.43 18.77
C ARG A 191 9.13 -15.54 20.04
N TYR A 192 9.93 -14.54 20.37
CA TYR A 192 10.66 -14.44 21.65
C TYR A 192 9.68 -14.37 22.84
N MET A 193 8.67 -13.51 22.78
CA MET A 193 7.67 -13.35 23.84
C MET A 193 6.84 -14.63 24.07
N ARG A 194 6.53 -15.35 22.98
CA ARG A 194 5.83 -16.65 23.05
C ARG A 194 6.75 -17.83 23.38
N LYS A 195 8.05 -17.61 23.56
CA LYS A 195 9.06 -18.62 23.89
C LYS A 195 9.20 -19.72 22.81
N GLU A 196 9.09 -19.35 21.54
CA GLU A 196 9.13 -20.26 20.38
C GLU A 196 10.58 -20.59 19.95
N GLY A 197 11.50 -20.74 20.91
CA GLY A 197 12.90 -21.09 20.65
C GLY A 197 13.78 -19.99 20.08
N VAL A 198 13.22 -18.80 19.81
CA VAL A 198 13.97 -17.61 19.37
C VAL A 198 14.57 -16.88 20.57
N LYS A 199 15.81 -16.39 20.42
CA LYS A 199 16.48 -15.54 21.41
C LYS A 199 16.83 -14.20 20.80
N LEU A 200 16.75 -13.15 21.63
CA LEU A 200 17.35 -11.87 21.31
C LEU A 200 18.87 -11.96 21.47
N THR A 201 19.60 -11.23 20.63
CA THR A 201 21.04 -11.01 20.84
C THR A 201 21.27 -10.16 22.09
N GLU A 202 22.52 -10.05 22.54
CA GLU A 202 22.88 -9.16 23.66
C GLU A 202 22.50 -7.71 23.34
N THR A 203 22.86 -7.22 22.14
CA THR A 203 22.51 -5.88 21.65
C THR A 203 20.99 -5.65 21.60
N GLU A 204 20.21 -6.61 21.10
CA GLU A 204 18.74 -6.50 21.05
C GLU A 204 18.13 -6.52 22.45
N SER A 205 18.70 -7.29 23.38
CA SER A 205 18.22 -7.38 24.77
C SER A 205 18.51 -6.10 25.54
N GLU A 206 19.71 -5.52 25.37
CA GLU A 206 20.05 -4.20 25.91
C GLU A 206 19.18 -3.11 25.28
N GLY A 207 18.93 -3.18 23.98
CA GLY A 207 18.01 -2.32 23.26
C GLY A 207 16.59 -2.36 23.80
N LEU A 208 16.06 -3.55 24.09
CA LEU A 208 14.76 -3.73 24.74
C LEU A 208 14.72 -3.07 26.12
N ALA A 209 15.77 -3.24 26.93
CA ALA A 209 15.84 -2.62 28.26
C ALA A 209 15.87 -1.08 28.17
N LEU A 210 16.65 -0.53 27.24
CA LEU A 210 16.70 0.91 26.96
C LEU A 210 15.34 1.43 26.47
N PHE A 211 14.69 0.70 25.56
CA PHE A 211 13.37 1.02 25.05
C PHE A 211 12.32 1.05 26.16
N GLN A 212 12.30 0.04 27.04
CA GLN A 212 11.41 -0.01 28.20
C GLN A 212 11.63 1.17 29.15
N GLN A 213 12.87 1.59 29.33
CA GLN A 213 13.20 2.71 30.20
C GLN A 213 12.82 4.07 29.61
N LYS A 214 12.98 4.26 28.29
CA LYS A 214 12.99 5.59 27.67
C LYS A 214 11.82 5.87 26.71
N CYS A 215 11.18 4.84 26.17
CA CYS A 215 10.20 4.97 25.08
C CYS A 215 8.83 4.39 25.45
N ALA A 216 8.80 3.37 26.30
CA ALA A 216 7.59 2.60 26.58
C ALA A 216 6.50 3.35 27.36
N SER A 217 6.77 4.57 27.85
CA SER A 217 5.74 5.43 28.47
C SER A 217 4.69 5.91 27.46
N CYS A 218 5.04 5.96 26.17
CA CYS A 218 4.12 6.26 25.08
C CYS A 218 3.94 5.03 24.19
N HIS A 219 5.04 4.35 23.85
CA HIS A 219 5.03 3.15 23.02
C HIS A 219 4.93 1.87 23.86
N SER A 220 3.80 1.72 24.53
CA SER A 220 3.59 0.71 25.56
C SER A 220 3.03 -0.62 25.04
N GLY A 221 3.13 -1.66 25.88
CA GLY A 221 2.48 -2.96 25.65
C GLY A 221 2.98 -3.71 24.41
N THR A 222 2.29 -4.80 24.07
CA THR A 222 2.67 -5.66 22.93
C THR A 222 2.50 -4.98 21.57
N LEU A 223 1.67 -3.94 21.47
CA LEU A 223 1.44 -3.20 20.23
C LEU A 223 2.39 -2.01 20.06
N PHE A 224 3.26 -1.74 21.04
CA PHE A 224 4.22 -0.62 21.00
C PHE A 224 3.55 0.74 20.77
N THR A 225 2.36 0.91 21.35
CA THR A 225 1.57 2.14 21.34
C THR A 225 0.56 2.09 22.49
N ASP A 226 0.33 3.24 23.12
CA ASP A 226 -0.79 3.44 24.05
C ASP A 226 -2.04 4.02 23.37
N PHE A 227 -1.99 4.21 22.04
CA PHE A 227 -3.02 4.84 21.19
C PHE A 227 -3.43 6.26 21.60
N SER A 228 -2.68 6.90 22.50
CA SER A 228 -2.92 8.28 22.92
C SER A 228 -2.53 9.28 21.83
N PHE A 229 -2.82 10.55 22.09
CA PHE A 229 -2.46 11.66 21.21
C PHE A 229 -1.50 12.58 21.95
N ARG A 230 -0.34 12.85 21.35
CA ARG A 230 0.75 13.56 22.01
C ARG A 230 1.44 14.50 21.03
N ASN A 231 1.96 15.59 21.58
CA ASN A 231 2.84 16.49 20.84
C ASN A 231 4.28 16.04 21.11
N ASN A 232 4.93 15.51 20.08
CA ASN A 232 6.30 14.99 20.16
C ASN A 232 7.39 16.06 19.93
N GLY A 233 6.99 17.33 19.92
CA GLY A 233 7.88 18.48 19.79
C GLY A 233 8.49 18.64 18.40
N LEU A 234 7.83 18.15 17.35
CA LEU A 234 8.20 18.54 15.99
C LEU A 234 8.01 20.05 15.80
N PHE A 235 8.83 20.67 14.93
CA PHE A 235 8.59 22.05 14.52
C PHE A 235 7.16 22.18 13.97
N PRO A 236 6.31 23.04 14.56
CA PRO A 236 4.90 23.12 14.21
C PRO A 236 4.67 23.52 12.75
N ASN A 237 3.75 22.82 12.10
CA ASN A 237 3.21 23.24 10.81
C ASN A 237 1.90 24.01 11.06
N ALA A 238 1.84 25.28 10.65
CA ALA A 238 0.63 26.09 10.84
C ALA A 238 -0.59 25.53 10.09
N ASP A 239 -0.34 24.79 9.01
CA ASP A 239 -1.37 24.17 8.16
C ASP A 239 -1.82 22.80 8.66
N ASP A 240 -1.12 22.21 9.65
CA ASP A 240 -1.51 20.95 10.32
C ASP A 240 -1.42 21.07 11.84
N LYS A 241 -2.56 21.32 12.48
CA LYS A 241 -2.65 21.42 13.94
C LYS A 241 -2.98 20.08 14.61
N GLY A 242 -2.97 18.98 13.87
CA GLY A 242 -3.23 17.65 14.40
C GLY A 242 -4.64 17.53 14.98
N LYS A 243 -4.75 16.92 16.15
CA LYS A 243 -6.01 16.68 16.86
C LYS A 243 -6.85 17.93 17.11
N PHE A 244 -6.24 19.11 17.25
CA PHE A 244 -6.95 20.38 17.38
C PHE A 244 -7.97 20.63 16.27
N GLU A 245 -7.72 20.14 15.05
CA GLU A 245 -8.64 20.35 13.92
C GLU A 245 -9.98 19.63 14.11
N ILE A 246 -10.01 18.63 14.99
CA ILE A 246 -11.21 17.89 15.38
C ILE A 246 -11.82 18.44 16.67
N THR A 247 -10.99 18.71 17.68
CA THR A 247 -11.46 19.04 19.03
C THR A 247 -11.66 20.52 19.29
N HIS A 248 -10.95 21.38 18.55
CA HIS A 248 -10.83 22.83 18.79
C HIS A 248 -10.35 23.20 20.21
N ASP A 249 -9.76 22.27 20.94
CA ASP A 249 -9.14 22.52 22.24
C ASP A 249 -7.67 22.93 22.03
N GLU A 250 -7.30 24.14 22.45
CA GLU A 250 -5.93 24.66 22.39
C GLU A 250 -4.90 23.69 23.01
N ALA A 251 -5.29 22.90 24.02
CA ALA A 251 -4.42 21.90 24.61
C ALA A 251 -4.07 20.74 23.65
N ASP A 252 -4.83 20.53 22.58
CA ASP A 252 -4.63 19.48 21.57
C ASP A 252 -3.86 19.94 20.33
N GLN A 253 -3.39 21.19 20.30
CA GLN A 253 -2.58 21.67 19.18
C GLN A 253 -1.34 20.82 18.98
N PHE A 254 -1.11 20.40 17.73
CA PHE A 254 0.03 19.59 17.29
C PHE A 254 0.13 18.22 17.99
N LYS A 255 -0.97 17.74 18.59
CA LYS A 255 -1.03 16.36 19.06
C LYS A 255 -1.40 15.44 17.91
N PHE A 256 -0.64 14.37 17.77
CA PHE A 256 -0.90 13.30 16.82
C PHE A 256 -0.92 11.97 17.56
N LYS A 257 -1.60 10.99 16.96
CA LYS A 257 -1.69 9.64 17.48
C LYS A 257 -0.28 9.07 17.66
N VAL A 258 -0.03 8.44 18.80
CA VAL A 258 1.19 7.64 19.02
C VAL A 258 1.10 6.39 18.14
N PRO A 259 1.91 6.24 17.08
CA PRO A 259 1.82 5.08 16.19
C PRO A 259 2.41 3.84 16.87
N SER A 260 2.00 2.66 16.39
CA SER A 260 2.72 1.41 16.69
C SER A 260 4.12 1.47 16.09
N LEU A 261 5.11 0.90 16.80
CA LEU A 261 6.49 0.78 16.32
C LEU A 261 6.80 -0.58 15.67
N ARG A 262 5.78 -1.38 15.37
CA ARG A 262 5.93 -2.60 14.55
C ARG A 262 6.23 -2.24 13.10
N ASN A 263 7.01 -3.08 12.41
CA ASN A 263 7.29 -2.98 10.97
C ASN A 263 8.02 -1.70 10.52
N LEU A 264 8.77 -1.02 11.41
CA LEU A 264 9.39 0.27 11.10
C LEU A 264 10.37 0.23 9.92
N THR A 265 11.02 -0.91 9.65
CA THR A 265 11.91 -1.03 8.48
C THR A 265 11.15 -0.89 7.16
N TYR A 266 9.84 -1.17 7.14
CA TYR A 266 9.00 -1.11 5.94
C TYR A 266 8.24 0.21 5.78
N THR A 267 8.12 1.01 6.83
CA THR A 267 7.22 2.18 6.89
C THR A 267 7.96 3.51 6.86
N ALA A 268 9.17 3.56 6.28
CA ALA A 268 9.82 4.84 6.03
C ALA A 268 9.13 5.59 4.88
N PRO A 269 9.09 6.94 4.89
CA PRO A 269 9.65 7.83 5.91
C PRO A 269 8.74 8.00 7.15
N TYR A 270 9.28 8.61 8.22
CA TYR A 270 8.66 8.65 9.55
C TYR A 270 8.02 10.00 9.91
N MET A 271 7.17 9.97 10.93
CA MET A 271 6.30 11.06 11.43
C MET A 271 5.07 11.31 10.56
N HIS A 272 4.13 12.11 11.08
CA HIS A 272 2.89 12.44 10.37
C HIS A 272 3.12 13.20 9.06
N ASP A 273 4.29 13.79 8.87
CA ASP A 273 4.64 14.54 7.66
C ASP A 273 5.84 13.94 6.92
N GLY A 274 6.26 12.72 7.27
CA GLY A 274 7.31 11.98 6.55
C GLY A 274 8.69 12.66 6.55
N ARG A 275 8.96 13.61 7.45
CA ARG A 275 10.18 14.45 7.36
C ARG A 275 11.49 13.71 7.66
N PHE A 276 11.43 12.51 8.26
CA PHE A 276 12.62 11.74 8.61
C PHE A 276 12.73 10.48 7.76
N SER A 277 13.89 10.28 7.14
CA SER A 277 14.19 9.15 6.28
C SER A 277 14.70 7.92 7.04
N SER A 278 15.17 8.10 8.28
CA SER A 278 15.79 7.03 9.08
C SER A 278 15.39 7.08 10.56
N LEU A 279 15.45 5.92 11.23
CA LEU A 279 15.26 5.85 12.69
C LEU A 279 16.35 6.62 13.45
N ALA A 280 17.54 6.78 12.88
CA ALA A 280 18.58 7.61 13.47
C ALA A 280 18.17 9.09 13.53
N GLU A 281 17.55 9.62 12.46
CA GLU A 281 17.00 10.99 12.46
C GLU A 281 15.85 11.14 13.46
N VAL A 282 14.99 10.12 13.59
CA VAL A 282 13.92 10.08 14.59
C VAL A 282 14.48 10.13 16.02
N LEU A 283 15.49 9.31 16.33
CA LEU A 283 16.10 9.29 17.66
C LEU A 283 16.89 10.57 17.95
N GLU A 284 17.54 11.15 16.94
CA GLU A 284 18.20 12.46 17.07
C GLU A 284 17.18 13.58 17.36
N HIS A 285 16.00 13.53 16.74
CA HIS A 285 14.91 14.44 17.06
C HIS A 285 14.55 14.39 18.55
N TYR A 286 14.28 13.20 19.07
CA TYR A 286 13.97 13.02 20.47
C TYR A 286 15.14 13.35 21.41
N ALA A 287 16.39 13.20 20.95
CA ALA A 287 17.57 13.48 21.75
C ALA A 287 17.83 14.99 21.92
N SER A 288 17.70 15.77 20.84
CA SER A 288 18.23 17.14 20.81
C SER A 288 17.39 18.18 20.06
N LYS A 289 16.37 17.79 19.27
CA LYS A 289 15.62 18.70 18.38
C LYS A 289 14.15 18.90 18.75
N ILE A 290 13.77 18.55 19.97
CA ILE A 290 12.42 18.78 20.49
C ILE A 290 12.17 20.29 20.63
N GLU A 291 11.16 20.77 19.91
CA GLU A 291 10.67 22.13 19.98
C GLU A 291 9.68 22.31 21.13
N LYS A 292 9.94 23.32 21.95
CA LYS A 292 9.08 23.63 23.10
C LYS A 292 7.88 24.46 22.65
N THR A 293 6.69 23.88 22.78
CA THR A 293 5.40 24.53 22.53
C THR A 293 4.51 24.45 23.77
N PRO A 294 3.43 25.25 23.88
CA PRO A 294 2.51 25.18 25.02
C PRO A 294 1.87 23.81 25.23
N SER A 295 1.64 23.05 24.16
CA SER A 295 1.02 21.71 24.19
C SER A 295 2.03 20.56 24.19
N LEU A 296 3.34 20.83 24.29
CA LEU A 296 4.40 19.80 24.32
C LEU A 296 4.11 18.78 25.43
N ASP A 297 4.26 17.49 25.12
CA ASP A 297 4.06 16.43 26.10
C ASP A 297 5.04 16.55 27.28
N ALA A 298 4.51 16.54 28.50
CA ALA A 298 5.31 16.70 29.70
C ALA A 298 6.35 15.58 29.91
N LEU A 299 6.14 14.40 29.33
CA LEU A 299 7.11 13.29 29.38
C LEU A 299 8.40 13.59 28.60
N LEU A 300 8.35 14.55 27.67
CA LEU A 300 9.51 14.99 26.89
C LEU A 300 10.28 16.13 27.57
N MET A 301 9.88 16.51 28.79
CA MET A 301 10.56 17.52 29.60
C MET A 301 11.22 16.86 30.81
N LYS A 302 12.55 16.85 30.85
CA LYS A 302 13.33 16.32 31.99
C LYS A 302 14.17 17.42 32.61
N ASP A 303 13.99 17.66 33.92
CA ASP A 303 14.70 18.71 34.68
C ASP A 303 14.63 20.10 34.00
N GLY A 304 13.47 20.39 33.39
CA GLY A 304 13.21 21.65 32.68
C GLY A 304 13.80 21.74 31.26
N LYS A 305 14.47 20.69 30.77
CA LYS A 305 15.02 20.61 29.41
C LYS A 305 14.19 19.67 28.53
N PRO A 306 13.87 20.07 27.28
CA PRO A 306 13.23 19.17 26.33
C PRO A 306 14.24 18.11 25.86
N GLY A 307 13.79 16.86 25.70
CA GLY A 307 14.59 15.78 25.14
C GLY A 307 14.63 14.51 25.98
N ILE A 308 14.97 13.41 25.32
CA ILE A 308 15.27 12.11 25.92
C ILE A 308 16.78 11.90 25.85
N SER A 309 17.45 11.73 26.98
CA SER A 309 18.90 11.49 26.99
C SER A 309 19.24 10.17 26.28
N LEU A 310 19.91 10.28 25.14
CA LEU A 310 20.31 9.18 24.27
C LEU A 310 21.73 9.45 23.75
N ASN A 311 22.66 8.53 23.99
CA ASN A 311 23.96 8.52 23.31
C ASN A 311 23.94 7.62 22.07
N ALA A 312 24.98 7.69 21.23
CA ALA A 312 25.03 6.95 19.96
C ALA A 312 24.95 5.42 20.12
N ASP A 313 25.54 4.85 21.18
CA ASP A 313 25.47 3.41 21.48
C ASP A 313 24.04 3.01 21.90
N GLU A 314 23.40 3.81 22.76
CA GLU A 314 22.00 3.60 23.14
C GLU A 314 21.07 3.68 21.92
N GLN A 315 21.28 4.64 21.01
CA GLN A 315 20.49 4.75 19.79
C GLN A 315 20.60 3.50 18.91
N GLN A 316 21.82 3.00 18.69
CA GLN A 316 22.04 1.79 17.90
C GLN A 316 21.38 0.56 18.53
N LYS A 317 21.47 0.40 19.86
CA LYS A 317 20.83 -0.70 20.59
C LYS A 317 19.31 -0.63 20.49
N ILE A 318 18.73 0.57 20.64
CA ILE A 318 17.28 0.77 20.46
C ILE A 318 16.87 0.41 19.03
N ILE A 319 17.60 0.85 18.00
CA ILE A 319 17.31 0.50 16.61
C ILE A 319 17.39 -1.02 16.40
N ALA A 320 18.42 -1.69 16.92
CA ALA A 320 18.56 -3.14 16.83
C ALA A 320 17.35 -3.86 17.47
N PHE A 321 16.85 -3.35 18.60
CA PHE A 321 15.62 -3.86 19.19
C PHE A 321 14.39 -3.59 18.31
N LEU A 322 14.21 -2.37 17.79
CA LEU A 322 13.05 -2.03 16.96
C LEU A 322 12.97 -2.89 15.69
N GLN A 323 14.10 -3.26 15.10
CA GLN A 323 14.16 -4.21 13.97
C GLN A 323 13.64 -5.61 14.33
N THR A 324 13.63 -5.99 15.61
CA THR A 324 13.02 -7.26 16.03
C THR A 324 11.49 -7.25 15.95
N LEU A 325 10.89 -6.06 15.78
CA LEU A 325 9.44 -5.85 15.65
C LEU A 325 8.96 -5.93 14.19
N ASP A 326 9.87 -6.12 13.24
CA ASP A 326 9.55 -6.31 11.84
C ASP A 326 9.02 -7.74 11.60
N ASP A 327 7.90 -7.82 10.88
CA ASP A 327 7.19 -9.04 10.55
C ASP A 327 7.26 -9.30 9.04
N GLU A 328 8.30 -10.01 8.63
CA GLU A 328 8.50 -10.40 7.23
C GLU A 328 7.35 -11.25 6.67
N ASP A 329 6.70 -12.05 7.51
CA ASP A 329 5.59 -12.90 7.08
C ASP A 329 4.38 -12.02 6.76
N PHE A 330 4.12 -10.98 7.54
CA PHE A 330 3.03 -10.02 7.29
C PHE A 330 3.17 -9.32 5.92
N VAL A 331 4.33 -8.72 5.63
CA VAL A 331 4.55 -7.96 4.38
C VAL A 331 4.64 -8.86 3.13
N LYS A 332 4.79 -10.19 3.30
CA LYS A 332 4.82 -11.17 2.21
C LYS A 332 3.57 -12.07 2.16
N ASN A 333 2.59 -11.85 3.05
CA ASN A 333 1.43 -12.73 3.17
C ASN A 333 0.49 -12.57 1.96
N THR A 334 0.46 -13.57 1.08
CA THR A 334 -0.38 -13.56 -0.13
C THR A 334 -1.89 -13.51 0.15
N LEU A 335 -2.34 -13.69 1.40
CA LEU A 335 -3.73 -13.43 1.76
C LEU A 335 -4.10 -11.95 1.65
N PHE A 336 -3.12 -11.05 1.80
CA PHE A 336 -3.33 -9.61 1.74
C PHE A 336 -3.03 -9.00 0.38
N SER A 337 -2.46 -9.75 -0.57
CA SER A 337 -2.19 -9.24 -1.91
C SER A 337 -3.47 -9.01 -2.71
N GLU A 338 -3.35 -8.31 -3.85
CA GLU A 338 -4.48 -8.04 -4.76
C GLU A 338 -5.34 -9.29 -5.03
N SER A 339 -6.67 -9.12 -4.98
CA SER A 339 -7.61 -10.21 -5.23
C SER A 339 -7.64 -10.59 -6.72
N THR A 340 -7.76 -11.89 -6.99
CA THR A 340 -7.96 -12.42 -8.34
C THR A 340 -9.44 -12.57 -8.72
N LEU A 341 -10.39 -12.24 -7.82
CA LEU A 341 -11.83 -12.45 -8.07
C LEU A 341 -12.36 -11.59 -9.21
N ILE A 342 -11.79 -10.40 -9.35
CA ILE A 342 -12.02 -9.55 -10.50
C ILE A 342 -10.87 -9.88 -11.48
N ASN A 343 -11.10 -10.86 -12.36
CA ASN A 343 -10.20 -11.22 -13.49
C ASN A 343 -9.93 -10.03 -14.43
N GLU A 344 -10.70 -8.97 -14.27
CA GLU A 344 -10.55 -7.68 -14.93
C GLU A 344 -10.91 -6.61 -13.92
N ILE A 345 -10.02 -6.27 -12.97
CA ILE A 345 -9.94 -4.83 -12.67
C ILE A 345 -9.62 -4.29 -14.05
N PRO A 346 -10.45 -3.46 -14.69
CA PRO A 346 -10.00 -2.78 -15.88
C PRO A 346 -8.83 -1.94 -15.37
N ARG A 347 -7.61 -2.52 -15.44
CA ARG A 347 -6.36 -1.79 -15.40
C ARG A 347 -6.56 -0.82 -16.53
N LYS A 348 -6.96 0.40 -16.14
CA LYS A 348 -7.41 1.52 -16.93
C LYS A 348 -7.28 1.20 -18.41
N ASN A 349 -8.34 0.81 -19.12
CA ASN A 349 -8.24 0.35 -20.52
C ASN A 349 -7.24 1.24 -21.25
N ILE A 350 -6.01 0.77 -21.40
CA ILE A 350 -4.87 1.66 -21.69
C ILE A 350 -5.07 2.23 -23.10
N ASP A 351 -5.78 1.47 -23.95
CA ASP A 351 -6.23 1.86 -25.27
C ASP A 351 -7.29 2.98 -25.26
N ALA A 352 -8.08 3.13 -24.20
CA ALA A 352 -9.04 4.24 -24.07
C ALA A 352 -8.34 5.61 -23.93
N GLU A 353 -7.09 5.61 -23.48
CA GLU A 353 -6.28 6.82 -23.37
C GLU A 353 -5.49 7.15 -24.62
N LEU A 354 -5.37 6.19 -25.54
CA LEU A 354 -4.60 6.38 -26.77
C LEU A 354 -5.21 7.51 -27.60
N LYS A 355 -4.31 8.37 -28.06
CA LYS A 355 -4.60 9.38 -29.08
C LYS A 355 -3.99 8.94 -30.41
N SER A 356 -4.29 9.67 -31.47
CA SER A 356 -3.69 9.41 -32.79
C SER A 356 -3.03 10.68 -33.30
N PHE A 357 -1.89 11.03 -32.70
CA PHE A 357 -1.08 12.14 -33.12
C PHE A 357 -0.11 11.72 -34.22
N ARG A 358 0.21 12.67 -35.12
CA ARG A 358 1.15 12.45 -36.21
C ARG A 358 2.37 13.34 -36.00
N ILE A 359 3.53 12.73 -35.85
CA ILE A 359 4.83 13.43 -35.84
C ILE A 359 5.48 13.32 -37.21
N THR A 360 5.79 14.45 -37.81
CA THR A 360 6.56 14.52 -39.07
C THR A 360 8.02 14.88 -38.85
N ASP A 361 8.39 15.35 -37.67
CA ASP A 361 9.77 15.70 -37.31
C ASP A 361 10.59 14.44 -37.01
N GLU A 362 11.59 14.16 -37.84
CA GLU A 362 12.47 12.98 -37.72
C GLU A 362 13.37 13.01 -36.48
N THR A 363 13.71 14.20 -35.96
CA THR A 363 14.47 14.34 -34.72
C THR A 363 13.61 13.90 -33.53
N ILE A 364 12.34 14.31 -33.51
CA ILE A 364 11.38 13.91 -32.48
C ILE A 364 11.16 12.40 -32.52
N LYS A 365 10.93 11.82 -33.72
CA LYS A 365 10.82 10.36 -33.85
C LYS A 365 12.05 9.62 -33.35
N THR A 366 13.24 10.12 -33.67
CA THR A 366 14.50 9.54 -33.18
C THR A 366 14.56 9.52 -31.64
N LEU A 367 14.13 10.60 -30.98
CA LEU A 367 14.09 10.69 -29.53
C LEU A 367 13.04 9.77 -28.90
N PHE A 368 11.89 9.58 -29.54
CA PHE A 368 10.91 8.56 -29.11
C PHE A 368 11.51 7.15 -29.16
N ASN A 369 12.18 6.79 -30.25
CA ASN A 369 12.85 5.50 -30.36
C ASN A 369 13.98 5.33 -29.33
N GLN A 370 14.76 6.37 -29.06
CA GLN A 370 15.77 6.35 -27.98
C GLN A 370 15.14 6.16 -26.58
N SER A 371 13.90 6.60 -26.38
CA SER A 371 13.18 6.41 -25.12
C SER A 371 12.75 4.94 -24.97
N ILE A 372 12.32 4.31 -26.06
CA ILE A 372 12.02 2.87 -26.13
C ILE A 372 13.29 2.04 -25.88
N ASP A 373 14.43 2.43 -26.47
CA ASP A 373 15.71 1.74 -26.22
C ASP A 373 16.16 1.86 -24.76
N ALA A 374 15.95 3.03 -24.14
CA ALA A 374 16.22 3.22 -22.71
C ALA A 374 15.32 2.32 -21.85
N TYR A 375 14.05 2.20 -22.20
CA TYR A 375 13.12 1.29 -21.54
C TYR A 375 13.57 -0.18 -21.61
N PHE A 376 13.98 -0.67 -22.77
CA PHE A 376 14.44 -2.07 -22.87
C PHE A 376 15.70 -2.35 -22.04
N LYS A 377 16.53 -1.34 -21.79
CA LYS A 377 17.65 -1.45 -20.83
C LYS A 377 17.15 -1.57 -19.39
N ILE A 378 16.09 -0.83 -19.03
CA ILE A 378 15.42 -0.97 -17.73
C ILE A 378 14.87 -2.40 -17.60
N LYS A 379 14.10 -2.88 -18.58
CA LYS A 379 13.53 -4.25 -18.60
C LYS A 379 14.62 -5.30 -18.40
N THR A 380 15.69 -5.24 -19.20
CA THR A 380 16.82 -6.18 -19.11
C THR A 380 17.45 -6.17 -17.71
N ALA A 381 17.58 -4.99 -17.10
CA ALA A 381 18.13 -4.87 -15.75
C ALA A 381 17.19 -5.44 -14.67
N ILE A 382 15.88 -5.21 -14.80
CA ILE A 382 14.85 -5.77 -13.92
C ILE A 382 14.80 -7.30 -14.03
N GLU A 383 14.86 -7.86 -15.25
CA GLU A 383 14.92 -9.30 -15.47
C GLU A 383 16.20 -9.92 -14.87
N ALA A 384 17.31 -9.19 -14.92
CA ALA A 384 18.57 -9.58 -14.29
C ALA A 384 18.62 -9.29 -12.77
N LYS A 385 17.55 -8.75 -12.17
CA LYS A 385 17.48 -8.29 -10.77
C LYS A 385 18.63 -7.35 -10.39
N ASN A 386 19.08 -6.52 -11.33
CA ASN A 386 20.18 -5.57 -11.15
C ASN A 386 19.63 -4.16 -10.92
N SER A 387 19.41 -3.82 -9.65
CA SER A 387 18.76 -2.56 -9.27
C SER A 387 19.54 -1.31 -9.65
N LEU A 388 20.87 -1.36 -9.55
CA LEU A 388 21.72 -0.23 -9.95
C LEU A 388 21.61 0.05 -11.45
N LEU A 389 21.69 -1.01 -12.27
CA LEU A 389 21.59 -0.87 -13.73
C LEU A 389 20.19 -0.40 -14.16
N ALA A 390 19.14 -0.84 -13.47
CA ALA A 390 17.78 -0.38 -13.71
C ALA A 390 17.65 1.13 -13.43
N ALA A 391 18.20 1.61 -12.30
CA ALA A 391 18.24 3.02 -11.95
C ALA A 391 19.04 3.87 -12.98
N GLU A 392 20.20 3.39 -13.44
CA GLU A 392 20.98 4.07 -14.49
C GLU A 392 20.21 4.18 -15.81
N ALA A 393 19.54 3.10 -16.23
CA ALA A 393 18.72 3.10 -17.42
C ALA A 393 17.51 4.05 -17.29
N ALA A 394 16.88 4.13 -16.11
CA ALA A 394 15.82 5.08 -15.80
C ALA A 394 16.30 6.54 -15.89
N ARG A 395 17.52 6.87 -15.41
CA ARG A 395 18.13 8.20 -15.61
C ARG A 395 18.29 8.52 -17.10
N SER A 396 18.69 7.53 -17.90
CA SER A 396 18.80 7.68 -19.36
C SER A 396 17.45 7.96 -20.02
N LEU A 397 16.38 7.30 -19.60
CA LEU A 397 15.03 7.54 -20.10
C LEU A 397 14.59 8.99 -19.84
N ILE A 398 14.74 9.47 -18.61
CA ILE A 398 14.43 10.87 -18.23
C ILE A 398 15.21 11.85 -19.11
N LYS A 399 16.51 11.62 -19.30
CA LYS A 399 17.36 12.47 -20.14
C LYS A 399 16.89 12.53 -21.59
N THR A 400 16.47 11.40 -22.16
CA THR A 400 15.99 11.33 -23.54
C THR A 400 14.66 12.05 -23.71
N LEU A 401 13.68 11.73 -22.88
CA LEU A 401 12.36 12.35 -22.90
C LEU A 401 12.45 13.88 -22.73
N ASN A 402 13.35 14.38 -21.86
CA ASN A 402 13.60 15.81 -21.65
C ASN A 402 14.08 16.56 -22.90
N ARG A 403 14.51 15.88 -23.96
CA ARG A 403 14.95 16.49 -25.22
C ARG A 403 13.83 16.62 -26.24
N ILE A 404 12.70 15.95 -26.03
CA ILE A 404 11.55 16.02 -26.95
C ILE A 404 10.86 17.37 -26.77
N ARG A 405 10.54 18.03 -27.89
CA ARG A 405 9.88 19.34 -27.91
C ARG A 405 8.68 19.25 -28.84
N ILE A 406 7.48 19.16 -28.26
CA ILE A 406 6.22 19.18 -28.99
C ILE A 406 5.68 20.62 -29.01
N THR A 407 5.32 21.11 -30.20
CA THR A 407 4.88 22.51 -30.41
C THR A 407 3.37 22.64 -30.60
N GLU A 408 2.72 21.62 -31.15
CA GLU A 408 1.25 21.58 -31.31
C GLU A 408 0.60 21.50 -29.92
N THR A 409 -0.46 22.28 -29.69
CA THR A 409 -0.97 22.56 -28.34
C THR A 409 -1.58 21.34 -27.67
N GLU A 410 -2.40 20.57 -28.40
CA GLU A 410 -3.06 19.37 -27.85
C GLU A 410 -2.04 18.25 -27.62
N GLN A 411 -1.18 18.01 -28.61
CA GLN A 411 -0.08 17.06 -28.51
C GLN A 411 0.85 17.40 -27.36
N LYS A 412 1.21 18.69 -27.20
CA LYS A 412 2.09 19.14 -26.13
C LYS A 412 1.47 18.89 -24.76
N LYS A 413 0.18 19.21 -24.59
CA LYS A 413 -0.53 18.95 -23.32
C LYS A 413 -0.51 17.47 -22.96
N PHE A 414 -0.79 16.61 -23.93
CA PHE A 414 -0.76 15.16 -23.74
C PHE A 414 0.66 14.65 -23.43
N PHE A 415 1.64 15.07 -24.24
CA PHE A 415 3.04 14.72 -24.06
C PHE A 415 3.55 15.13 -22.68
N ASP A 416 3.33 16.38 -22.26
CA ASP A 416 3.80 16.90 -20.98
C ASP A 416 3.19 16.11 -19.81
N SER A 417 1.89 15.77 -19.90
CA SER A 417 1.22 14.96 -18.87
C SER A 417 1.85 13.57 -18.73
N TYR A 418 2.10 12.88 -19.83
CA TYR A 418 2.71 11.55 -19.81
C TYR A 418 4.21 11.57 -19.53
N GLN A 419 4.91 12.62 -19.95
CA GLN A 419 6.30 12.83 -19.60
C GLN A 419 6.46 13.01 -18.08
N GLN A 420 5.57 13.75 -17.43
CA GLN A 420 5.59 13.92 -15.98
C GLN A 420 5.39 12.59 -15.24
N LYS A 421 4.43 11.78 -15.68
CA LYS A 421 4.20 10.43 -15.14
C LYS A 421 5.43 9.54 -15.30
N LEU A 422 5.99 9.48 -16.51
CA LEU A 422 7.22 8.73 -16.78
C LEU A 422 8.41 9.21 -15.97
N PHE A 423 8.51 10.51 -15.70
CA PHE A 423 9.57 11.04 -14.84
C PHE A 423 9.36 10.63 -13.39
N LEU A 424 8.12 10.57 -12.92
CA LEU A 424 7.81 10.10 -11.59
C LEU A 424 8.21 8.63 -11.43
N ASP A 425 7.71 7.75 -12.31
CA ASP A 425 8.00 6.32 -12.23
C ASP A 425 9.52 6.06 -12.33
N ALA A 426 10.19 6.73 -13.27
CA ALA A 426 11.63 6.58 -13.45
C ALA A 426 12.44 7.11 -12.24
N LYS A 427 11.97 8.17 -11.57
CA LYS A 427 12.59 8.66 -10.33
C LYS A 427 12.41 7.69 -9.18
N GLN A 428 11.24 7.08 -9.04
CA GLN A 428 11.00 6.07 -8.01
C GLN A 428 11.90 4.85 -8.24
N MET A 429 12.04 4.39 -9.49
CA MET A 429 13.03 3.36 -9.82
C MET A 429 14.48 3.77 -9.49
N ILE A 430 14.82 5.05 -9.60
CA ILE A 430 16.13 5.59 -9.21
C ILE A 430 16.31 5.60 -7.69
N GLU A 431 15.30 6.01 -6.94
CA GLU A 431 15.31 6.08 -5.47
C GLU A 431 15.38 4.69 -4.85
N GLY A 432 14.75 3.70 -5.49
CA GLY A 432 14.86 2.28 -5.13
C GLY A 432 16.10 1.56 -5.64
N GLU A 433 17.21 2.24 -5.95
CA GLU A 433 18.43 1.59 -6.49
C GLU A 433 19.01 0.47 -5.59
N ASN A 434 18.58 0.40 -4.33
CA ASN A 434 18.96 -0.64 -3.37
C ASN A 434 17.87 -1.71 -3.11
N PHE A 435 16.69 -1.59 -3.73
CA PHE A 435 15.52 -2.44 -3.45
C PHE A 435 14.81 -2.89 -4.73
N TYR A 436 15.13 -4.12 -5.18
CA TYR A 436 14.53 -4.71 -6.39
C TYR A 436 13.00 -4.73 -6.38
N ALA A 437 12.38 -5.11 -5.25
CA ALA A 437 10.92 -5.19 -5.13
C ALA A 437 10.25 -3.83 -5.37
N HIS A 438 10.83 -2.74 -4.84
CA HIS A 438 10.32 -1.39 -5.08
C HIS A 438 10.40 -1.02 -6.56
N GLN A 439 11.55 -1.24 -7.20
CA GLN A 439 11.70 -0.90 -8.62
C GLN A 439 10.75 -1.66 -9.53
N LEU A 440 10.35 -2.86 -9.12
CA LEU A 440 9.40 -3.70 -9.83
C LEU A 440 8.00 -3.07 -9.89
N ASP A 441 7.53 -2.54 -8.76
CA ASP A 441 6.22 -1.90 -8.65
C ASP A 441 6.11 -0.71 -9.63
N TYR A 442 7.17 0.11 -9.73
CA TYR A 442 7.20 1.25 -10.64
C TYR A 442 7.56 0.89 -12.09
N PHE A 443 8.21 -0.26 -12.32
CA PHE A 443 8.49 -0.72 -13.68
C PHE A 443 7.20 -1.03 -14.45
N ASP A 444 6.20 -1.59 -13.78
CA ASP A 444 4.88 -1.87 -14.35
C ASP A 444 4.16 -0.58 -14.79
N GLU A 445 4.15 0.44 -13.92
CA GLU A 445 3.55 1.75 -14.22
C GLU A 445 4.31 2.49 -15.33
N LEU A 446 5.64 2.49 -15.27
CA LEU A 446 6.51 3.07 -16.29
C LEU A 446 6.26 2.43 -17.67
N SER A 447 6.06 1.11 -17.71
CA SER A 447 5.75 0.36 -18.92
C SER A 447 4.42 0.81 -19.55
N ALA A 448 3.38 0.96 -18.73
CA ALA A 448 2.06 1.42 -19.17
C ALA A 448 2.11 2.86 -19.69
N HIS A 449 2.70 3.78 -18.93
CA HIS A 449 2.80 5.19 -19.35
C HIS A 449 3.63 5.36 -20.62
N LEU A 450 4.70 4.58 -20.79
CA LEU A 450 5.53 4.67 -21.99
C LEU A 450 4.79 4.12 -23.20
N TYR A 451 4.05 3.02 -23.04
CA TYR A 451 3.19 2.48 -24.09
C TYR A 451 2.19 3.53 -24.57
N ILE A 452 1.42 4.14 -23.65
CA ILE A 452 0.40 5.13 -24.00
C ILE A 452 1.02 6.29 -24.76
N LEU A 453 2.15 6.79 -24.26
CA LEU A 453 2.85 7.90 -24.88
C LEU A 453 3.32 7.54 -26.30
N VAL A 454 4.06 6.44 -26.46
CA VAL A 454 4.66 6.05 -27.75
C VAL A 454 3.58 5.69 -28.77
N ALA A 455 2.59 4.89 -28.38
CA ALA A 455 1.50 4.46 -29.25
C ALA A 455 0.62 5.65 -29.69
N SER A 456 0.42 6.64 -28.81
CA SER A 456 -0.37 7.83 -29.15
C SER A 456 0.28 8.72 -30.20
N PHE A 457 1.62 8.75 -30.25
CA PHE A 457 2.39 9.58 -31.17
C PHE A 457 2.78 8.89 -32.49
N LYS A 458 2.60 7.56 -32.58
CA LYS A 458 2.95 6.74 -33.76
C LYS A 458 4.37 7.03 -34.26
N ALA A 459 5.28 7.23 -33.32
CA ALA A 459 6.65 7.70 -33.58
C ALA A 459 7.69 6.56 -33.54
N ASN A 460 7.27 5.37 -33.13
CA ASN A 460 8.05 4.14 -33.10
C ASN A 460 8.29 3.60 -34.52
N THR A 461 9.49 3.08 -34.76
CA THR A 461 9.84 2.37 -36.01
C THR A 461 9.66 0.86 -35.91
N LYS A 462 9.46 0.34 -34.69
CA LYS A 462 9.19 -1.07 -34.40
C LYS A 462 7.76 -1.25 -33.93
N VAL A 463 7.13 -2.35 -34.31
CA VAL A 463 5.88 -2.82 -33.70
C VAL A 463 6.16 -3.12 -32.23
N LEU A 464 5.42 -2.48 -31.34
CA LEU A 464 5.50 -2.76 -29.90
C LEU A 464 4.25 -3.49 -29.44
N TYR A 465 4.46 -4.50 -28.62
CA TYR A 465 3.43 -5.29 -27.96
C TYR A 465 3.45 -4.93 -26.48
N PHE A 466 2.31 -4.55 -25.93
CA PHE A 466 2.16 -4.39 -24.48
C PHE A 466 1.64 -5.71 -23.91
N ASN A 467 2.43 -6.34 -23.03
CA ASN A 467 2.04 -7.59 -22.40
C ASN A 467 1.19 -7.31 -21.16
N GLU A 468 -0.09 -7.66 -21.25
CA GLU A 468 -1.08 -7.57 -20.18
C GLU A 468 -1.35 -8.93 -19.50
N CYS A 469 -0.63 -10.02 -19.84
CA CYS A 469 -1.05 -11.37 -19.44
C CYS A 469 -1.09 -11.52 -17.91
N LEU A 470 -2.30 -11.79 -17.40
CA LEU A 470 -2.67 -11.90 -15.98
C LEU A 470 -1.90 -12.99 -15.20
N LYS A 471 -1.11 -13.83 -15.89
CA LYS A 471 -0.27 -14.88 -15.29
C LYS A 471 1.23 -14.57 -15.33
N SER A 472 1.69 -13.55 -16.08
CA SER A 472 3.06 -13.10 -15.93
C SER A 472 3.15 -12.22 -14.70
N GLU A 473 4.23 -12.36 -13.94
CA GLU A 473 4.47 -11.57 -12.72
C GLU A 473 4.60 -10.06 -13.00
N PHE A 474 4.67 -9.63 -14.28
CA PHE A 474 5.04 -8.27 -14.68
C PHE A 474 4.31 -7.82 -15.96
N LYS A 475 4.15 -6.49 -16.12
CA LYS A 475 3.68 -5.83 -17.35
C LYS A 475 4.86 -5.18 -18.06
N TRP A 476 4.98 -5.36 -19.37
CA TRP A 476 6.05 -4.70 -20.13
C TRP A 476 5.79 -4.56 -21.63
N LEU A 477 6.56 -3.68 -22.27
CA LEU A 477 6.68 -3.60 -23.73
C LEU A 477 7.60 -4.72 -24.25
N SER A 478 7.26 -5.28 -25.41
CA SER A 478 8.11 -6.18 -26.20
C SER A 478 8.11 -5.79 -27.67
N ASP A 479 9.21 -6.03 -28.38
CA ASP A 479 9.32 -5.87 -29.83
C ASP A 479 9.16 -7.19 -30.60
N ALA A 480 8.90 -8.30 -29.91
CA ALA A 480 8.63 -9.61 -30.49
C ALA A 480 7.35 -10.25 -29.89
N PRO A 481 6.44 -10.78 -30.72
CA PRO A 481 5.25 -11.46 -30.21
C PRO A 481 5.56 -12.78 -29.49
N ASP A 482 6.74 -13.38 -29.70
CA ASP A 482 7.16 -14.68 -29.14
C ASP A 482 8.14 -14.58 -27.95
N ASP A 483 8.42 -13.39 -27.41
CA ASP A 483 9.18 -13.21 -26.14
C ASP A 483 8.37 -13.67 -24.90
N ILE A 484 7.33 -14.48 -25.13
CA ILE A 484 6.46 -15.18 -24.18
C ILE A 484 7.18 -16.43 -23.67
N SER A 485 8.42 -16.28 -23.19
CA SER A 485 9.16 -17.38 -22.57
C SER A 485 8.85 -17.53 -21.08
N LEU A 486 7.60 -17.31 -20.66
CA LEU A 486 7.00 -17.76 -19.39
C LEU A 486 5.48 -17.95 -19.60
N SER A 487 5.09 -19.15 -20.05
CA SER A 487 3.71 -19.71 -20.15
C SER A 487 2.71 -19.08 -21.14
N THR A 488 2.53 -19.75 -22.28
CA THR A 488 1.49 -19.54 -23.32
C THR A 488 0.16 -20.24 -23.01
N ASP A 489 -0.45 -19.98 -21.85
CA ASP A 489 -1.86 -20.31 -21.65
C ASP A 489 -2.66 -19.19 -20.97
N CYS A 490 -2.94 -18.17 -21.79
CA CYS A 490 -3.80 -17.02 -21.58
C CYS A 490 -5.10 -17.25 -22.40
N ASN A 491 -5.75 -18.42 -22.20
CA ASN A 491 -6.77 -19.01 -23.10
C ASN A 491 -7.79 -18.01 -23.68
N ASP A 492 -7.64 -17.81 -24.99
CA ASP A 492 -8.51 -17.13 -25.96
C ASP A 492 -8.42 -15.58 -26.12
N LYS A 493 -7.45 -15.21 -26.97
CA LYS A 493 -7.40 -14.07 -27.92
C LYS A 493 -7.50 -12.65 -27.37
N LYS A 494 -6.32 -12.00 -27.28
CA LYS A 494 -5.98 -10.75 -28.00
C LYS A 494 -4.52 -10.35 -27.74
N THR A 495 -3.58 -10.91 -28.51
CA THR A 495 -2.30 -10.22 -28.74
C THR A 495 -2.60 -9.02 -29.63
N LYS A 496 -2.52 -7.80 -29.10
CA LYS A 496 -2.80 -6.57 -29.86
C LYS A 496 -1.52 -6.14 -30.59
N THR A 497 -1.56 -6.11 -31.91
CA THR A 497 -0.50 -5.62 -32.82
C THR A 497 -0.77 -4.17 -33.22
N LEU A 498 0.25 -3.31 -33.27
CA LEU A 498 0.17 -1.97 -33.87
C LEU A 498 1.31 -1.73 -34.87
N ASN A 499 0.96 -1.50 -36.14
CA ASN A 499 1.83 -0.94 -37.18
C ASN A 499 1.81 0.58 -37.16
#